data_AF-A0A9Q7EW15-F1
#
_entry.id   AF-A0A9Q7EW15-F1
#
_cell.length_a   1.000
_cell.length_b   1.000
_cell.length_c   1.000
_cell.angle_alpha   90.00
_cell.angle_beta   90.00
_cell.angle_gamma   90.00
#
_symmetry.space_group_name_H-M   'P 1'
#
loop_
_entity.id
_entity.type
_entity.pdbx_description
1 polymer ?
#
loop_
_entity_poly.entity_id
_entity_poly.type
_entity_poly.pdbx_seq_one_letter_code
_entity_poly.pdbx_strand_id
1 'polypeptide(L)'
;MKTSKTVALALLLFFLNPSLLWGSPFLSSTPTMPLGDVRPGQRGEARTVLSGEEIVAFPLEVVSILQRKSRPNTLILIRAEGPLIEKTGGIAAGMSGSPVFIEGRLVGAIGYGWNFSDHRLGLVTPIDEMAGAWNWPATSTRMPDPVPLAGSEGDTLLEEVLLSDDLLSGDVEEQMVLLSDGISARASSALASRLGVRIEGLSGSGGEAALPVETDWKPLPGAAVGVLLAWGDVSLGATGTLTALDGAGRFVAFAHPFLSRGPVAYPLTRSVVHAVVPSLEAPFKLGEAKAIVGTVTQDRPQPSAGSWASSLRPSPYP
;
A
#
# COMPACT_ATOMS: atom_id res chain seq x y z
N MET A 1 11.28 -31.97 49.00
CA MET A 1 11.50 -30.50 49.04
C MET A 1 12.53 -30.01 48.00
N LYS A 2 12.44 -30.37 46.71
CA LYS A 2 13.35 -29.86 45.65
C LYS A 2 12.65 -29.31 44.40
N THR A 3 11.34 -29.46 44.27
CA THR A 3 10.55 -29.07 43.08
C THR A 3 9.96 -27.65 43.14
N SER A 4 9.97 -27.00 44.31
CA SER A 4 9.35 -25.67 44.48
C SER A 4 10.23 -24.52 43.95
N LYS A 5 11.56 -24.68 43.92
CA LYS A 5 12.47 -23.60 43.49
C LYS A 5 12.54 -23.42 41.98
N THR A 6 12.35 -24.48 41.20
CA THR A 6 12.36 -24.45 39.73
C THR A 6 11.10 -23.80 39.16
N VAL A 7 9.93 -24.06 39.77
CA VAL A 7 8.65 -23.44 39.36
C VAL A 7 8.64 -21.94 39.71
N ALA A 8 9.19 -21.57 40.88
CA ALA A 8 9.33 -20.18 41.27
C ALA A 8 10.27 -19.39 40.34
N LEU A 9 11.37 -19.99 39.86
CA LEU A 9 12.31 -19.34 38.94
C LEU A 9 11.72 -19.17 37.52
N ALA A 10 10.92 -20.12 37.05
CA ALA A 10 10.21 -20.02 35.76
C ALA A 10 9.11 -18.94 35.78
N LEU A 11 8.39 -18.81 36.88
CA LEU A 11 7.40 -17.73 37.07
C LEU A 11 8.07 -16.37 37.25
N LEU A 12 9.22 -16.28 37.93
CA LEU A 12 9.95 -15.02 38.09
C LEU A 12 10.49 -14.49 36.75
N LEU A 13 10.92 -15.38 35.85
CA LEU A 13 11.34 -15.01 34.48
C LEU A 13 10.17 -14.53 33.60
N PHE A 14 8.93 -14.92 33.91
CA PHE A 14 7.73 -14.46 33.21
C PHE A 14 7.31 -13.04 33.63
N PHE A 15 7.59 -12.64 34.88
CA PHE A 15 7.25 -11.29 35.40
C PHE A 15 8.34 -10.22 35.18
N LEU A 16 9.57 -10.60 34.81
CA LEU A 16 10.68 -9.68 34.56
C LEU A 16 10.77 -9.16 33.11
N ASN A 17 9.86 -9.57 32.22
CA ASN A 17 9.77 -9.04 30.84
C ASN A 17 8.31 -8.77 30.43
N PRO A 18 7.66 -7.72 30.95
CA PRO A 18 6.36 -7.27 30.43
C PRO A 18 6.43 -6.82 28.96
N SER A 19 7.64 -6.70 28.40
CA SER A 19 7.95 -6.38 26.99
C SER A 19 7.49 -7.44 25.99
N LEU A 20 7.11 -8.65 26.42
CA LEU A 20 6.75 -9.77 25.54
C LEU A 20 5.32 -9.71 24.96
N LEU A 21 4.55 -8.67 25.27
CA LEU A 21 3.20 -8.44 24.71
C LEU A 21 3.15 -7.23 23.75
N TRP A 22 4.27 -6.59 23.44
CA TRP A 22 4.36 -5.64 22.34
C TRP A 22 4.63 -6.41 21.04
N GLY A 23 3.80 -6.18 20.02
CA GLY A 23 3.99 -6.77 18.69
C GLY A 23 5.43 -6.55 18.22
N SER A 24 6.05 -7.59 17.66
CA SER A 24 7.42 -7.50 17.16
C SER A 24 7.53 -6.38 16.12
N PRO A 25 8.60 -5.54 16.14
CA PRO A 25 8.77 -4.49 15.14
C PRO A 25 8.80 -5.11 13.73
N PHE A 26 8.37 -4.34 12.72
CA PHE A 26 8.50 -4.77 11.34
C PHE A 26 9.98 -4.76 10.95
N LEU A 27 10.49 -5.93 10.55
CA LEU A 27 11.86 -6.11 10.10
C LEU A 27 11.84 -6.64 8.67
N SER A 28 12.19 -5.78 7.72
CA SER A 28 12.29 -6.17 6.31
C SER A 28 13.21 -7.39 6.16
N SER A 29 12.74 -8.39 5.42
CA SER A 29 13.54 -9.54 4.99
C SER A 29 14.67 -9.13 4.03
N THR A 30 14.51 -7.99 3.36
CA THR A 30 15.53 -7.39 2.50
C THR A 30 16.39 -6.43 3.30
N PRO A 31 17.74 -6.50 3.21
CA PRO A 31 18.63 -5.59 3.92
C PRO A 31 18.30 -4.13 3.66
N THR A 32 18.11 -3.33 4.72
CA THR A 32 17.76 -1.92 4.61
C THR A 32 18.98 -1.01 4.72
N MET A 33 18.91 0.18 4.16
CA MET A 33 19.86 1.28 4.35
C MET A 33 19.19 2.37 5.20
N PRO A 34 19.76 2.75 6.35
CA PRO A 34 19.25 3.85 7.16
C PRO A 34 19.23 5.16 6.38
N LEU A 35 18.22 5.98 6.62
CA LEU A 35 18.11 7.32 6.02
C LEU A 35 19.37 8.18 6.26
N GLY A 36 20.02 8.00 7.41
CA GLY A 36 21.26 8.70 7.77
C GLY A 36 22.47 8.38 6.88
N ASP A 37 22.41 7.35 6.03
CA ASP A 37 23.45 6.96 5.07
C ASP A 37 23.14 7.45 3.64
N VAL A 38 21.92 7.96 3.39
CA VAL A 38 21.50 8.46 2.08
C VAL A 38 22.05 9.86 1.84
N ARG A 39 22.61 10.11 0.65
CA ARG A 39 23.20 11.39 0.26
C ARG A 39 22.80 11.78 -1.17
N PRO A 40 22.58 13.07 -1.45
CA PRO A 40 22.46 13.58 -2.82
C PRO A 40 23.63 13.13 -3.72
N GLY A 41 23.32 12.84 -4.98
CA GLY A 41 24.25 12.31 -5.99
C GLY A 41 24.43 10.79 -5.95
N GLN A 42 23.91 10.08 -4.96
CA GLN A 42 23.94 8.61 -4.96
C GLN A 42 23.10 8.05 -6.09
N ARG A 43 23.62 7.00 -6.74
CA ARG A 43 22.89 6.23 -7.75
C ARG A 43 22.26 4.99 -7.13
N GLY A 44 21.10 4.63 -7.62
CA GLY A 44 20.35 3.48 -7.18
C GLY A 44 19.46 2.91 -8.29
N GLU A 45 18.59 2.00 -7.90
CA GLU A 45 17.56 1.44 -8.77
C GLU A 45 16.23 1.35 -8.04
N ALA A 46 15.13 1.44 -8.78
CA ALA A 46 13.80 1.08 -8.30
C ALA A 46 13.28 -0.15 -9.05
N ARG A 47 12.45 -0.96 -8.38
CA ARG A 47 11.87 -2.17 -8.97
C ARG A 47 10.35 -2.09 -9.02
N THR A 48 9.77 -2.47 -10.15
CA THR A 48 8.32 -2.40 -10.37
C THR A 48 7.89 -3.32 -11.50
N VAL A 49 6.58 -3.52 -11.70
CA VAL A 49 6.03 -4.20 -12.88
C VAL A 49 5.47 -3.18 -13.86
N LEU A 50 5.84 -3.27 -15.14
CA LEU A 50 5.34 -2.39 -16.22
C LEU A 50 4.42 -3.11 -17.22
N SER A 51 4.51 -4.44 -17.32
CA SER A 51 3.66 -5.28 -18.16
C SER A 51 3.67 -6.71 -17.63
N GLY A 52 2.53 -7.39 -17.69
CA GLY A 52 2.33 -8.70 -17.09
C GLY A 52 2.54 -8.66 -15.58
N GLU A 53 3.47 -9.47 -15.11
CA GLU A 53 3.86 -9.61 -13.70
C GLU A 53 5.37 -9.53 -13.50
N GLU A 54 6.12 -9.31 -14.57
CA GLU A 54 7.58 -9.30 -14.55
C GLU A 54 8.08 -8.06 -13.83
N ILE A 55 8.88 -8.29 -12.77
CA ILE A 55 9.54 -7.22 -12.04
C ILE A 55 10.75 -6.76 -12.86
N VAL A 56 10.71 -5.50 -13.27
CA VAL A 56 11.81 -4.83 -13.95
C VAL A 56 12.45 -3.79 -13.01
N ALA A 57 13.72 -3.50 -13.26
CA ALA A 57 14.47 -2.48 -12.54
C ALA A 57 14.77 -1.29 -13.46
N PHE A 58 14.77 -0.08 -12.90
CA PHE A 58 15.22 1.12 -13.60
C PHE A 58 16.15 1.96 -12.71
N PRO A 59 17.18 2.59 -13.31
CA PRO A 59 18.12 3.40 -12.55
C PRO A 59 17.49 4.70 -12.06
N LEU A 60 18.05 5.23 -10.97
CA LEU A 60 17.71 6.55 -10.45
C LEU A 60 18.91 7.22 -9.78
N GLU A 61 18.79 8.52 -9.58
CA GLU A 61 19.73 9.33 -8.81
C GLU A 61 19.00 10.03 -7.66
N VAL A 62 19.62 10.08 -6.48
CA VAL A 62 19.14 10.88 -5.34
C VAL A 62 19.47 12.34 -5.61
N VAL A 63 18.46 13.18 -5.73
CA VAL A 63 18.62 14.61 -6.00
C VAL A 63 18.74 15.40 -4.70
N SER A 64 17.87 15.14 -3.72
CA SER A 64 17.87 15.86 -2.45
C SER A 64 17.14 15.10 -1.35
N ILE A 65 17.26 15.57 -0.10
CA ILE A 65 16.53 15.07 1.06
C ILE A 65 15.67 16.21 1.58
N LEU A 66 14.37 16.00 1.64
CA LEU A 66 13.37 17.00 2.03
C LEU A 66 12.91 16.74 3.46
N GLN A 67 12.85 17.80 4.26
CA GLN A 67 12.31 17.78 5.63
C GLN A 67 10.91 18.40 5.66
N ARG A 68 9.99 17.75 6.35
CA ARG A 68 8.56 18.13 6.46
C ARG A 68 8.15 18.21 7.93
N LYS A 69 7.10 18.99 8.19
CA LYS A 69 6.52 19.12 9.54
C LYS A 69 5.51 18.01 9.85
N SER A 70 4.86 17.47 8.82
CA SER A 70 3.93 16.34 8.90
C SER A 70 4.62 15.04 8.52
N ARG A 71 4.03 13.89 8.89
CA ARG A 71 4.57 12.57 8.51
C ARG A 71 4.22 12.23 7.05
N PRO A 72 5.09 11.51 6.31
CA PRO A 72 6.48 11.22 6.66
C PRO A 72 7.29 12.53 6.78
N ASN A 73 8.08 12.64 7.86
CA ASN A 73 8.83 13.86 8.18
C ASN A 73 10.01 14.08 7.24
N THR A 74 10.44 13.04 6.53
CA THR A 74 11.52 13.08 5.57
C THR A 74 11.08 12.37 4.30
N LEU A 75 11.34 12.99 3.17
CA LEU A 75 11.19 12.41 1.84
C LEU A 75 12.51 12.52 1.09
N ILE A 76 12.80 11.54 0.24
CA ILE A 76 14.00 11.55 -0.60
C ILE A 76 13.56 11.90 -2.02
N LEU A 77 14.02 13.02 -2.55
CA LEU A 77 13.78 13.38 -3.94
C LEU A 77 14.71 12.56 -4.83
N ILE A 78 14.13 11.82 -5.77
CA ILE A 78 14.87 11.04 -6.76
C ILE A 78 14.54 11.50 -8.17
N ARG A 79 15.48 11.26 -9.08
CA ARG A 79 15.29 11.38 -10.52
C ARG A 79 15.40 9.98 -11.12
N ALA A 80 14.30 9.47 -11.67
CA ALA A 80 14.25 8.24 -12.42
C ALA A 80 14.89 8.42 -13.80
N GLU A 81 15.62 7.39 -14.25
CA GLU A 81 16.40 7.42 -15.47
C GLU A 81 16.21 6.15 -16.33
N GLY A 82 16.72 6.23 -17.55
CA GLY A 82 16.85 5.10 -18.44
C GLY A 82 15.69 4.87 -19.40
N PRO A 83 15.86 3.93 -20.35
CA PRO A 83 14.95 3.74 -21.47
C PRO A 83 13.53 3.35 -21.07
N LEU A 84 13.39 2.60 -19.96
CA LEU A 84 12.07 2.19 -19.44
C LEU A 84 11.26 3.42 -19.00
N ILE A 85 11.88 4.32 -18.26
CA ILE A 85 11.24 5.54 -17.73
C ILE A 85 10.92 6.52 -18.86
N GLU A 86 11.78 6.60 -19.87
CA GLU A 86 11.51 7.40 -21.07
C GLU A 86 10.32 6.86 -21.85
N LYS A 87 10.23 5.54 -22.00
CA LYS A 87 9.12 4.89 -22.68
C LYS A 87 7.79 5.04 -21.93
N THR A 88 7.80 5.01 -20.60
CA THR A 88 6.59 5.18 -19.78
C THR A 88 6.17 6.64 -19.62
N GLY A 89 6.99 7.59 -20.07
CA GLY A 89 6.75 9.02 -19.88
C GLY A 89 7.01 9.50 -18.45
N GLY A 90 7.81 8.76 -17.68
CA GLY A 90 8.14 9.04 -16.28
C GLY A 90 7.69 7.97 -15.29
N ILE A 91 7.77 8.33 -14.01
CA ILE A 91 7.17 7.61 -12.89
C ILE A 91 5.65 7.71 -13.04
N ALA A 92 5.00 6.55 -13.07
CA ALA A 92 3.56 6.45 -13.32
C ALA A 92 2.78 6.15 -12.05
N ALA A 93 1.54 6.64 -11.94
CA ALA A 93 0.58 6.19 -10.94
C ALA A 93 0.44 4.66 -10.99
N GLY A 94 0.49 4.03 -9.82
CA GLY A 94 0.62 2.57 -9.68
C GLY A 94 2.07 2.06 -9.63
N MET A 95 3.08 2.92 -9.80
CA MET A 95 4.43 2.66 -9.29
C MET A 95 4.56 2.95 -7.80
N SER A 96 3.53 3.52 -7.16
CA SER A 96 3.46 3.71 -5.72
C SER A 96 3.81 2.43 -4.95
N GLY A 97 4.76 2.52 -4.03
CA GLY A 97 5.32 1.38 -3.32
C GLY A 97 6.50 0.69 -4.02
N SER A 98 6.96 1.17 -5.17
CA SER A 98 8.12 0.57 -5.86
C SER A 98 9.37 0.71 -5.00
N PRO A 99 9.98 -0.39 -4.53
CA PRO A 99 11.13 -0.34 -3.65
C PRO A 99 12.34 0.27 -4.35
N VAL A 100 13.03 1.15 -3.62
CA VAL A 100 14.23 1.87 -4.05
C VAL A 100 15.45 1.32 -3.31
N PHE A 101 16.48 0.97 -4.07
CA PHE A 101 17.72 0.38 -3.60
C PHE A 101 18.90 1.29 -3.91
N ILE A 102 19.78 1.46 -2.93
CA ILE A 102 21.10 2.07 -3.10
C ILE A 102 22.12 1.05 -2.59
N GLU A 103 23.14 0.75 -3.39
CA GLU A 103 24.14 -0.29 -3.07
C GLU A 103 23.51 -1.65 -2.70
N GLY A 104 22.39 -2.00 -3.36
CA GLY A 104 21.64 -3.23 -3.11
C GLY A 104 20.85 -3.28 -1.80
N ARG A 105 20.81 -2.19 -1.03
CA ARG A 105 20.07 -2.08 0.23
C ARG A 105 18.81 -1.24 0.04
N LEU A 106 17.69 -1.69 0.62
CA LEU A 106 16.39 -1.04 0.54
C LEU A 106 16.40 0.27 1.35
N VAL A 107 16.17 1.39 0.67
CA VAL A 107 16.12 2.74 1.27
C VAL A 107 14.69 3.16 1.58
N GLY A 108 13.74 2.75 0.75
CA GLY A 108 12.35 3.20 0.83
C GLY A 108 11.57 2.78 -0.40
N ALA A 109 10.45 3.46 -0.66
CA ALA A 109 9.71 3.28 -1.90
C ALA A 109 9.18 4.59 -2.48
N ILE A 110 9.02 4.61 -3.80
CA ILE A 110 8.40 5.72 -4.53
C ILE A 110 6.97 5.86 -4.05
N GLY A 111 6.62 7.05 -3.55
CA GLY A 111 5.31 7.34 -2.98
C GLY A 111 4.62 8.57 -3.57
N TYR A 112 5.35 9.51 -4.19
CA TYR A 112 4.71 10.73 -4.69
C TYR A 112 5.31 11.21 -6.00
N GLY A 113 4.46 11.78 -6.86
CA GLY A 113 4.84 12.52 -8.05
C GLY A 113 4.25 13.93 -8.08
N TRP A 114 4.18 14.50 -9.28
CA TRP A 114 3.50 15.76 -9.54
C TRP A 114 2.76 15.67 -10.87
N ASN A 115 1.57 16.28 -10.93
CA ASN A 115 0.84 16.42 -12.17
C ASN A 115 1.44 17.51 -13.07
N PHE A 116 1.32 17.33 -14.39
CA PHE A 116 1.72 18.31 -15.41
C PHE A 116 3.16 18.82 -15.23
N SER A 117 4.07 17.93 -14.82
CA SER A 117 5.44 18.27 -14.40
C SER A 117 6.46 17.32 -15.03
N ASP A 118 7.75 17.47 -14.67
CA ASP A 118 8.77 16.48 -15.01
C ASP A 118 8.50 15.18 -14.23
N HIS A 119 7.79 14.25 -14.86
CA HIS A 119 7.43 12.96 -14.27
C HIS A 119 8.64 12.05 -14.01
N ARG A 120 9.86 12.45 -14.37
CA ARG A 120 11.07 11.73 -13.95
C ARG A 120 11.44 12.01 -12.50
N LEU A 121 10.93 13.09 -11.91
CA LEU A 121 11.12 13.39 -10.50
C LEU A 121 10.03 12.71 -9.66
N GLY A 122 10.43 12.14 -8.53
CA GLY A 122 9.49 11.56 -7.57
C GLY A 122 10.04 11.62 -6.15
N LEU A 123 9.15 11.41 -5.18
CA LEU A 123 9.50 11.37 -3.76
C LEU A 123 9.42 9.94 -3.26
N VAL A 124 10.44 9.57 -2.49
CA VAL A 124 10.58 8.27 -1.85
C VAL A 124 10.32 8.42 -0.36
N THR A 125 9.40 7.62 0.14
CA THR A 125 9.14 7.45 1.57
C THR A 125 10.18 6.49 2.16
N PRO A 126 10.98 6.90 3.15
CA PRO A 126 12.00 6.05 3.74
C PRO A 126 11.42 4.77 4.36
N ILE A 127 12.15 3.66 4.28
CA ILE A 127 11.66 2.35 4.76
C ILE A 127 11.37 2.35 6.26
N ASP A 128 12.12 3.12 7.05
CA ASP A 128 11.92 3.24 8.50
C ASP A 128 10.58 3.93 8.83
N GLU A 129 10.21 4.95 8.06
CA GLU A 129 8.89 5.61 8.17
C GLU A 129 7.77 4.66 7.75
N MET A 130 7.98 3.85 6.71
CA MET A 130 7.01 2.86 6.26
C MET A 130 6.81 1.74 7.30
N ALA A 131 7.90 1.22 7.87
CA ALA A 131 7.87 0.21 8.93
C ALA A 131 7.09 0.71 10.16
N GLY A 132 7.10 2.03 10.40
CA GLY A 132 6.33 2.69 11.46
C GLY A 132 4.82 2.42 11.42
N ALA A 133 4.25 2.02 10.27
CA ALA A 133 2.84 1.64 10.16
C ALA A 133 2.45 0.48 11.10
N TRP A 134 3.41 -0.40 11.43
CA TRP A 134 3.21 -1.53 12.34
C TRP A 134 3.28 -1.17 13.83
N ASN A 135 3.73 0.05 14.15
CA ASN A 135 3.82 0.52 15.53
C ASN A 135 2.50 1.14 16.02
N TRP A 136 1.52 1.32 15.14
CA TRP A 136 0.20 1.81 15.51
C TRP A 136 -0.62 0.71 16.20
N PRO A 137 -1.48 1.06 17.18
CA PRO A 137 -2.36 0.08 17.81
C PRO A 137 -3.22 -0.62 16.77
N ALA A 138 -3.17 -1.96 16.76
CA ALA A 138 -4.05 -2.76 15.94
C ALA A 138 -5.44 -2.81 16.60
N THR A 139 -6.39 -2.05 16.07
CA THR A 139 -7.81 -2.33 16.30
C THR A 139 -8.23 -3.34 15.26
N SER A 140 -8.69 -4.51 15.67
CA SER A 140 -9.24 -5.52 14.76
C SER A 140 -10.53 -4.97 14.14
N THR A 141 -10.43 -4.36 12.97
CA THR A 141 -11.57 -4.07 12.10
C THR A 141 -11.99 -5.38 11.43
N ARG A 142 -13.09 -5.98 11.91
CA ARG A 142 -13.72 -7.11 11.22
C ARG A 142 -14.31 -6.56 9.91
N MET A 143 -14.04 -7.22 8.78
CA MET A 143 -14.83 -7.00 7.57
C MET A 143 -16.32 -7.19 7.95
N PRO A 144 -17.19 -6.19 7.77
CA PRO A 144 -18.61 -6.37 8.01
C PRO A 144 -19.14 -7.46 7.07
N ASP A 145 -20.11 -8.24 7.55
CA ASP A 145 -20.75 -9.27 6.72
C ASP A 145 -21.37 -8.62 5.46
N PRO A 146 -21.33 -9.27 4.29
CA PRO A 146 -21.92 -8.73 3.07
C PRO A 146 -23.39 -8.36 3.30
N VAL A 147 -23.74 -7.09 3.10
CA VAL A 147 -25.12 -6.64 3.21
C VAL A 147 -25.86 -7.06 1.93
N PRO A 148 -26.95 -7.84 2.01
CA PRO A 148 -27.74 -8.20 0.83
C PRO A 148 -28.29 -6.93 0.17
N LEU A 149 -28.17 -6.82 -1.16
CA LEU A 149 -28.72 -5.70 -1.95
C LEU A 149 -30.27 -5.72 -2.06
N ALA A 150 -30.96 -6.37 -1.13
CA ALA A 150 -32.40 -6.54 -1.14
C ALA A 150 -33.10 -5.43 -0.35
N GLY A 151 -33.49 -4.38 -1.08
CA GLY A 151 -34.54 -3.40 -0.80
C GLY A 151 -34.96 -3.15 0.65
N SER A 152 -34.40 -2.10 1.25
CA SER A 152 -35.14 -1.05 1.98
C SER A 152 -34.18 0.02 2.51
N GLU A 153 -34.43 1.28 2.17
CA GLU A 153 -33.92 2.50 2.84
C GLU A 153 -32.40 2.56 3.10
N GLY A 154 -31.63 2.63 1.99
CA GLY A 154 -30.16 2.74 2.01
C GLY A 154 -29.58 4.12 2.28
N ASP A 155 -30.33 5.05 2.88
CA ASP A 155 -29.85 6.43 3.11
C ASP A 155 -29.23 6.64 4.50
N THR A 156 -29.58 5.85 5.52
CA THR A 156 -29.20 6.18 6.91
C THR A 156 -27.92 5.50 7.43
N LEU A 157 -27.50 4.36 6.87
CA LEU A 157 -26.32 3.61 7.36
C LEU A 157 -24.98 4.11 6.80
N LEU A 158 -24.99 4.82 5.67
CA LEU A 158 -23.77 5.36 5.06
C LEU A 158 -23.37 6.71 5.67
N GLU A 159 -24.32 7.46 6.24
CA GLU A 159 -24.06 8.76 6.87
C GLU A 159 -23.22 8.61 8.13
N GLU A 160 -23.47 7.61 8.97
CA GLU A 160 -22.81 7.47 10.28
C GLU A 160 -21.34 7.00 10.20
N VAL A 161 -20.96 6.30 9.12
CA VAL A 161 -19.58 5.78 8.93
C VAL A 161 -18.67 6.77 8.19
N LEU A 162 -19.24 7.72 7.45
CA LEU A 162 -18.48 8.67 6.62
C LEU A 162 -18.18 10.01 7.32
N LEU A 163 -18.87 10.32 8.43
CA LEU A 163 -18.78 11.58 9.17
C LEU A 163 -17.67 11.60 10.25
N SER A 164 -16.53 10.96 10.03
CA SER A 164 -15.32 11.30 10.79
C SER A 164 -14.63 12.48 10.11
N ASP A 165 -15.00 13.68 10.54
CA ASP A 165 -14.35 14.95 10.19
C ASP A 165 -12.84 14.87 10.41
N ASP A 166 -12.07 14.88 9.33
CA ASP A 166 -10.70 15.40 9.29
C ASP A 166 -10.46 16.16 7.97
N LEU A 167 -11.52 16.77 7.45
CA LEU A 167 -11.45 17.76 6.38
C LEU A 167 -11.00 19.08 7.01
N LEU A 168 -9.68 19.30 7.14
CA LEU A 168 -9.01 20.61 7.14
C LEU A 168 -7.52 20.44 7.51
N SER A 169 -6.73 19.82 6.63
CA SER A 169 -5.31 20.16 6.54
C SER A 169 -4.88 20.19 5.07
N GLY A 170 -4.45 21.36 4.62
CA GLY A 170 -3.96 21.59 3.26
C GLY A 170 -2.54 21.06 3.07
N ASP A 171 -2.34 19.78 3.35
CA ASP A 171 -1.11 19.07 3.04
C ASP A 171 -1.27 18.35 1.70
N VAL A 172 -0.23 18.42 0.86
CA VAL A 172 -0.17 17.72 -0.43
C VAL A 172 -0.15 16.21 -0.15
N GLU A 173 -1.32 15.61 -0.03
CA GLU A 173 -1.51 14.17 0.06
C GLU A 173 -1.86 13.71 -1.36
N GLU A 174 -0.91 13.06 -2.07
CA GLU A 174 -1.27 12.41 -3.32
C GLU A 174 -2.30 11.32 -3.00
N GLN A 175 -3.50 11.51 -3.53
CA GLN A 175 -4.59 10.55 -3.42
C GLN A 175 -4.43 9.52 -4.54
N MET A 176 -4.66 8.24 -4.21
CA MET A 176 -4.67 7.20 -5.23
C MET A 176 -5.69 7.49 -6.33
N VAL A 177 -5.28 7.21 -7.57
CA VAL A 177 -6.22 7.09 -8.67
C VAL A 177 -6.92 5.74 -8.52
N LEU A 178 -8.21 5.76 -8.19
CA LEU A 178 -9.03 4.56 -8.21
C LEU A 178 -9.50 4.27 -9.64
N LEU A 179 -9.41 3.03 -10.05
CA LEU A 179 -10.02 2.54 -11.27
C LEU A 179 -11.39 1.96 -10.92
N SER A 180 -12.40 2.34 -11.69
CA SER A 180 -13.77 1.81 -11.54
C SER A 180 -14.27 1.18 -12.83
N ASP A 181 -15.08 0.13 -12.68
CA ASP A 181 -15.74 -0.56 -13.77
C ASP A 181 -17.14 -1.05 -13.32
N GLY A 182 -18.04 -1.28 -14.27
CA GLY A 182 -19.42 -1.70 -13.98
C GLY A 182 -20.36 -0.60 -13.46
N ILE A 183 -19.90 0.65 -13.37
CA ILE A 183 -20.71 1.81 -12.96
C ILE A 183 -20.74 2.91 -14.02
N SER A 184 -21.85 3.66 -14.08
CA SER A 184 -21.96 4.81 -14.97
C SER A 184 -20.99 5.93 -14.57
N ALA A 185 -20.58 6.76 -15.54
CA ALA A 185 -19.74 7.93 -15.27
C ALA A 185 -20.34 8.87 -14.21
N ARG A 186 -21.68 9.00 -14.18
CA ARG A 186 -22.40 9.78 -13.15
C ARG A 186 -22.22 9.16 -11.75
N ALA A 187 -22.36 7.85 -11.64
CA ALA A 187 -22.18 7.13 -10.38
C ALA A 187 -20.72 7.20 -9.91
N SER A 188 -19.75 7.03 -10.81
CA SER A 188 -18.32 7.23 -10.52
C SER A 188 -18.05 8.63 -9.96
N SER A 189 -18.56 9.67 -10.63
CA SER A 189 -18.38 11.06 -10.18
C SER A 189 -19.02 11.31 -8.81
N ALA A 190 -20.22 10.78 -8.56
CA ALA A 190 -20.86 10.91 -7.26
C ALA A 190 -20.07 10.20 -6.14
N LEU A 191 -19.51 9.04 -6.44
CA LEU A 191 -18.68 8.28 -5.50
C LEU A 191 -17.34 8.98 -5.23
N ALA A 192 -16.69 9.50 -6.27
CA ALA A 192 -15.47 10.29 -6.17
C ALA A 192 -15.65 11.48 -5.21
N SER A 193 -16.74 12.23 -5.37
CA SER A 193 -17.07 13.35 -4.48
C SER A 193 -17.31 12.93 -3.03
N ARG A 194 -17.96 11.78 -2.80
CA ARG A 194 -18.25 11.28 -1.44
C ARG A 194 -17.02 10.70 -0.74
N LEU A 195 -16.14 10.03 -1.49
CA LEU A 195 -14.90 9.48 -0.96
C LEU A 195 -13.78 10.52 -0.85
N GLY A 196 -13.95 11.67 -1.52
CA GLY A 196 -12.93 12.71 -1.59
C GLY A 196 -11.68 12.25 -2.33
N VAL A 197 -11.83 11.36 -3.33
CA VAL A 197 -10.72 10.78 -4.11
C VAL A 197 -11.00 10.87 -5.61
N ARG A 198 -9.96 10.71 -6.41
CA ARG A 198 -10.09 10.60 -7.87
C ARG A 198 -10.47 9.18 -8.28
N ILE A 199 -11.53 9.07 -9.09
CA ILE A 199 -11.96 7.81 -9.69
C ILE A 199 -11.97 7.97 -11.21
N GLU A 200 -11.19 7.13 -11.89
CA GLU A 200 -11.17 7.00 -13.34
C GLU A 200 -12.03 5.79 -13.74
N GLY A 201 -12.99 6.01 -14.63
CA GLY A 201 -13.88 4.96 -15.12
C GLY A 201 -13.29 4.26 -16.34
N LEU A 202 -13.02 2.97 -16.23
CA LEU A 202 -12.75 2.10 -17.38
C LEU A 202 -14.10 1.64 -17.95
N SER A 203 -14.79 2.52 -18.68
CA SER A 203 -16.08 2.15 -19.27
C SER A 203 -15.96 0.96 -20.22
N GLY A 204 -16.67 -0.12 -19.91
CA GLY A 204 -16.92 -1.23 -20.83
C GLY A 204 -16.01 -2.45 -20.67
N SER A 205 -15.24 -2.53 -19.60
CA SER A 205 -14.65 -3.79 -19.18
C SER A 205 -15.76 -4.58 -18.46
N GLY A 206 -15.92 -5.86 -18.77
CA GLY A 206 -16.77 -6.74 -17.98
C GLY A 206 -15.86 -7.35 -16.94
N GLY A 207 -15.96 -6.92 -15.68
CA GLY A 207 -15.23 -7.55 -14.58
C GLY A 207 -15.49 -9.05 -14.53
N GLU A 208 -14.43 -9.85 -14.42
CA GLU A 208 -14.57 -11.28 -14.20
C GLU A 208 -15.22 -11.49 -12.82
N ALA A 209 -16.36 -12.20 -12.78
CA ALA A 209 -17.27 -12.23 -11.62
C ALA A 209 -16.68 -12.90 -10.36
N ALA A 210 -15.55 -13.61 -10.46
CA ALA A 210 -14.94 -14.30 -9.33
C ALA A 210 -13.42 -14.09 -9.29
N LEU A 211 -12.95 -13.39 -8.26
CA LEU A 211 -11.54 -13.37 -7.91
C LEU A 211 -11.23 -14.58 -7.00
N PRO A 212 -10.38 -15.52 -7.42
CA PRO A 212 -9.97 -16.62 -6.55
C PRO A 212 -9.17 -16.12 -5.35
N VAL A 213 -9.15 -16.90 -4.28
CA VAL A 213 -8.27 -16.68 -3.12
C VAL A 213 -7.04 -17.56 -3.26
N GLU A 214 -5.87 -16.94 -3.30
CA GLU A 214 -4.56 -17.62 -3.37
C GLU A 214 -3.83 -17.45 -2.03
N THR A 215 -3.43 -18.56 -1.41
CA THR A 215 -2.77 -18.55 -0.09
C THR A 215 -1.28 -18.82 -0.15
N ASP A 216 -0.79 -19.37 -1.26
CA ASP A 216 0.59 -19.81 -1.48
C ASP A 216 1.42 -18.84 -2.32
N TRP A 217 0.87 -17.67 -2.66
CA TRP A 217 1.60 -16.63 -3.39
C TRP A 217 2.79 -16.12 -2.57
N LYS A 218 3.98 -16.13 -3.18
CA LYS A 218 5.25 -15.70 -2.58
C LYS A 218 5.87 -14.55 -3.40
N PRO A 219 5.40 -13.32 -3.21
CA PRO A 219 5.88 -12.20 -4.00
C PRO A 219 7.27 -11.73 -3.57
N LEU A 220 7.96 -11.09 -4.50
CA LEU A 220 9.19 -10.35 -4.25
C LEU A 220 8.89 -8.84 -4.18
N PRO A 221 9.72 -8.05 -3.47
CA PRO A 221 9.68 -6.59 -3.55
C PRO A 221 9.68 -6.11 -5.01
N GLY A 222 8.73 -5.24 -5.36
CA GLY A 222 8.50 -4.78 -6.73
C GLY A 222 7.32 -5.45 -7.44
N ALA A 223 6.74 -6.52 -6.87
CA ALA A 223 5.55 -7.17 -7.43
C ALA A 223 4.33 -6.22 -7.45
N ALA A 224 3.52 -6.33 -8.51
CA ALA A 224 2.28 -5.59 -8.62
C ALA A 224 1.21 -6.15 -7.65
N VAL A 225 0.66 -5.25 -6.85
CA VAL A 225 -0.42 -5.54 -5.90
C VAL A 225 -1.54 -4.53 -6.07
N GLY A 226 -2.74 -4.89 -5.68
CA GLY A 226 -3.89 -4.00 -5.70
C GLY A 226 -4.63 -4.00 -4.37
N VAL A 227 -5.35 -2.92 -4.11
CA VAL A 227 -6.30 -2.81 -3.00
C VAL A 227 -7.67 -2.57 -3.59
N LEU A 228 -8.65 -3.37 -3.15
CA LEU A 228 -10.03 -3.26 -3.63
C LEU A 228 -10.94 -2.66 -2.57
N LEU A 229 -11.89 -1.85 -3.02
CA LEU A 229 -13.05 -1.38 -2.24
C LEU A 229 -14.31 -2.16 -2.65
N ALA A 230 -14.41 -2.56 -3.92
CA ALA A 230 -15.48 -3.39 -4.46
C ALA A 230 -14.96 -4.30 -5.58
N TRP A 231 -15.55 -5.50 -5.72
CA TRP A 231 -15.27 -6.45 -6.81
C TRP A 231 -16.51 -7.29 -7.12
N GLY A 232 -16.61 -7.81 -8.36
CA GLY A 232 -17.79 -8.50 -8.88
C GLY A 232 -18.43 -7.70 -10.01
N ASP A 233 -19.76 -7.53 -9.96
CA ASP A 233 -20.51 -6.72 -10.95
C ASP A 233 -20.03 -5.27 -11.06
N VAL A 234 -19.47 -4.76 -9.97
CA VAL A 234 -18.77 -3.48 -9.90
C VAL A 234 -17.36 -3.76 -9.39
N SER A 235 -16.36 -3.15 -10.02
CA SER A 235 -15.01 -3.13 -9.49
C SER A 235 -14.61 -1.70 -9.14
N LEU A 236 -13.97 -1.55 -8.00
CA LEU A 236 -13.37 -0.29 -7.56
C LEU A 236 -12.13 -0.60 -6.75
N GLY A 237 -11.00 -0.06 -7.14
CA GLY A 237 -9.76 -0.25 -6.41
C GLY A 237 -8.60 0.46 -7.07
N ALA A 238 -7.41 0.20 -6.58
CA ALA A 238 -6.20 0.78 -7.16
C ALA A 238 -5.07 -0.24 -7.20
N THR A 239 -4.19 -0.07 -8.18
CA THR A 239 -2.98 -0.87 -8.35
C THR A 239 -1.78 -0.09 -7.85
N GLY A 240 -0.83 -0.79 -7.25
CA GLY A 240 0.45 -0.28 -6.78
C GLY A 240 1.47 -1.40 -6.72
N THR A 241 2.44 -1.24 -5.83
CA THR A 241 3.62 -2.10 -5.77
C THR A 241 3.93 -2.51 -4.34
N LEU A 242 4.31 -3.79 -4.16
CA LEU A 242 4.78 -4.32 -2.90
C LEU A 242 6.18 -3.80 -2.61
N THR A 243 6.36 -3.10 -1.48
CA THR A 243 7.65 -2.51 -1.11
C THR A 243 8.54 -3.51 -0.38
N ALA A 244 8.04 -4.09 0.70
CA ALA A 244 8.82 -5.00 1.53
C ALA A 244 7.91 -5.96 2.29
N LEU A 245 8.49 -7.09 2.67
CA LEU A 245 7.87 -8.12 3.50
C LEU A 245 8.82 -8.52 4.63
N ASP A 246 8.29 -8.94 5.76
CA ASP A 246 9.06 -9.53 6.85
C ASP A 246 8.98 -11.06 6.88
N GLY A 247 9.72 -11.68 7.79
CA GLY A 247 9.72 -13.13 7.97
C GLY A 247 8.43 -13.71 8.59
N ALA A 248 7.52 -12.86 9.07
CA ALA A 248 6.27 -13.26 9.72
C ALA A 248 5.05 -13.17 8.78
N GLY A 249 5.26 -12.79 7.51
CA GLY A 249 4.19 -12.63 6.53
C GLY A 249 3.47 -11.28 6.60
N ARG A 250 4.08 -10.28 7.23
CA ARG A 250 3.64 -8.88 7.17
C ARG A 250 4.28 -8.19 5.98
N PHE A 251 3.62 -7.17 5.46
CA PHE A 251 4.13 -6.35 4.37
C PHE A 251 3.88 -4.85 4.57
N VAL A 252 4.59 -4.06 3.78
CA VAL A 252 4.32 -2.64 3.54
C VAL A 252 4.27 -2.40 2.02
N ALA A 253 3.33 -1.55 1.57
CA ALA A 253 3.09 -1.25 0.17
C ALA A 253 2.56 0.18 -0.01
N PHE A 254 2.44 0.63 -1.26
CA PHE A 254 1.87 1.91 -1.70
C PHE A 254 2.59 3.19 -1.24
N ALA A 255 3.44 3.18 -0.21
CA ALA A 255 4.38 4.28 0.16
C ALA A 255 3.80 5.71 0.27
N HIS A 256 2.47 5.82 0.24
CA HIS A 256 1.62 6.94 0.58
C HIS A 256 0.25 6.33 1.02
N PRO A 257 -0.68 7.15 1.54
CA PRO A 257 -1.98 6.65 2.00
C PRO A 257 -2.88 6.23 0.85
N PHE A 258 -3.77 5.27 1.11
CA PHE A 258 -4.82 4.90 0.18
C PHE A 258 -6.04 5.82 0.33
N LEU A 259 -6.68 5.78 1.49
CA LEU A 259 -7.83 6.61 1.88
C LEU A 259 -7.63 7.28 3.26
N SER A 260 -6.45 7.12 3.88
CA SER A 260 -6.11 7.60 5.22
C SER A 260 -7.10 7.18 6.32
N ARG A 261 -7.66 5.96 6.24
CA ARG A 261 -8.72 5.48 7.16
C ARG A 261 -8.24 4.83 8.45
N GLY A 262 -6.93 4.76 8.68
CA GLY A 262 -6.38 4.15 9.89
C GLY A 262 -6.51 2.62 9.89
N PRO A 263 -7.07 1.97 10.93
CA PRO A 263 -7.33 0.54 10.91
C PRO A 263 -8.39 0.18 9.85
N VAL A 264 -8.05 -0.71 8.94
CA VAL A 264 -8.90 -1.10 7.79
C VAL A 264 -8.87 -2.62 7.59
N ALA A 265 -9.66 -3.13 6.66
CA ALA A 265 -9.64 -4.54 6.28
C ALA A 265 -9.86 -4.67 4.76
N TYR A 266 -9.02 -4.01 3.96
CA TYR A 266 -9.18 -4.05 2.50
C TYR A 266 -8.60 -5.34 1.91
N PRO A 267 -9.28 -5.98 0.94
CA PRO A 267 -8.69 -7.07 0.17
C PRO A 267 -7.40 -6.62 -0.52
N LEU A 268 -6.30 -7.32 -0.24
CA LEU A 268 -5.08 -7.20 -1.01
C LEU A 268 -5.13 -8.20 -2.15
N THR A 269 -4.81 -7.74 -3.35
CA THR A 269 -4.79 -8.56 -4.55
C THR A 269 -3.42 -8.62 -5.18
N ARG A 270 -3.14 -9.76 -5.81
CA ARG A 270 -2.10 -9.90 -6.84
C ARG A 270 -2.66 -9.27 -8.10
N SER A 271 -1.88 -8.40 -8.75
CA SER A 271 -2.34 -7.67 -9.93
C SER A 271 -1.47 -7.95 -11.15
N VAL A 272 -2.08 -7.94 -12.32
CA VAL A 272 -1.41 -7.96 -13.63
C VAL A 272 -1.45 -6.55 -14.20
N VAL A 273 -0.34 -6.08 -14.76
CA VAL A 273 -0.27 -4.79 -15.45
C VAL A 273 -0.42 -5.02 -16.93
N HIS A 274 -1.47 -4.50 -17.56
CA HIS A 274 -1.65 -4.62 -19.00
C HIS A 274 -0.70 -3.71 -19.76
N ALA A 275 -0.64 -2.45 -19.34
CA ALA A 275 0.24 -1.45 -19.93
C ALA A 275 0.43 -0.26 -18.98
N VAL A 276 1.41 0.60 -19.29
CA VAL A 276 1.47 1.97 -18.77
C VAL A 276 0.91 2.90 -19.82
N VAL A 277 -0.12 3.65 -19.46
CA VAL A 277 -0.76 4.65 -20.32
C VAL A 277 -0.02 5.99 -20.15
N PRO A 278 0.60 6.52 -21.22
CA PRO A 278 1.22 7.84 -21.17
C PRO A 278 0.18 8.95 -20.96
N SER A 279 0.53 10.00 -20.24
CA SER A 279 -0.35 11.15 -20.00
C SER A 279 0.48 12.41 -19.77
N LEU A 280 -0.06 13.55 -20.22
CA LEU A 280 0.50 14.87 -19.91
C LEU A 280 0.19 15.29 -18.47
N GLU A 281 -0.88 14.76 -17.88
CA GLU A 281 -1.24 15.00 -16.50
C GLU A 281 -0.37 14.16 -15.57
N ALA A 282 -0.50 12.83 -15.65
CA ALA A 282 0.35 11.88 -14.94
C ALA A 282 0.19 10.50 -15.61
N PRO A 283 1.27 9.85 -16.07
CA PRO A 283 1.17 8.50 -16.64
C PRO A 283 0.67 7.53 -15.57
N PHE A 284 0.00 6.45 -15.97
CA PHE A 284 -0.57 5.49 -15.00
C PHE A 284 -0.55 4.05 -15.52
N LYS A 285 -0.50 3.09 -14.58
CA LYS A 285 -0.62 1.66 -14.89
C LYS A 285 -2.08 1.29 -15.06
N LEU A 286 -2.39 0.61 -16.16
CA LEU A 286 -3.65 -0.09 -16.34
C LEU A 286 -3.51 -1.50 -15.75
N GLY A 287 -3.84 -1.63 -14.47
CA GLY A 287 -3.75 -2.88 -13.73
C GLY A 287 -5.11 -3.58 -13.59
N GLU A 288 -5.07 -4.90 -13.46
CA GLU A 288 -6.22 -5.75 -13.20
C GLU A 288 -5.92 -6.66 -11.99
N ALA A 289 -6.88 -6.80 -11.07
CA ALA A 289 -6.78 -7.77 -9.98
C ALA A 289 -6.95 -9.20 -10.50
N LYS A 290 -6.08 -10.12 -10.09
CA LYS A 290 -6.15 -11.54 -10.49
C LYS A 290 -6.58 -12.48 -9.38
N ALA A 291 -6.14 -12.23 -8.15
CA ALA A 291 -6.49 -13.08 -7.01
C ALA A 291 -6.39 -12.29 -5.71
N ILE A 292 -7.25 -12.61 -4.74
CA ILE A 292 -7.13 -12.11 -3.37
C ILE A 292 -6.04 -12.93 -2.67
N VAL A 293 -5.05 -12.23 -2.14
CA VAL A 293 -3.83 -12.84 -1.55
C VAL A 293 -3.57 -12.42 -0.11
N GLY A 294 -4.38 -11.51 0.43
CA GLY A 294 -4.27 -11.05 1.81
C GLY A 294 -5.19 -9.90 2.16
N THR A 295 -4.83 -9.19 3.23
CA THR A 295 -5.61 -8.08 3.75
C THR A 295 -4.70 -6.93 4.14
N VAL A 296 -5.02 -5.72 3.67
CA VAL A 296 -4.46 -4.48 4.20
C VAL A 296 -5.17 -4.16 5.50
N THR A 297 -4.42 -4.02 6.59
CA THR A 297 -4.96 -3.81 7.95
C THR A 297 -4.71 -2.41 8.49
N GLN A 298 -3.83 -1.66 7.86
CA GLN A 298 -3.46 -0.30 8.22
C GLN A 298 -3.36 0.55 6.96
N ASP A 299 -4.06 1.68 6.95
CA ASP A 299 -4.00 2.70 5.93
C ASP A 299 -3.62 4.03 6.61
N ARG A 300 -2.34 4.38 6.56
CA ARG A 300 -1.72 5.43 7.38
C ARG A 300 -1.01 6.46 6.51
N PRO A 301 -0.67 7.65 7.05
CA PRO A 301 -0.04 8.76 6.31
C PRO A 301 1.22 8.42 5.49
N GLN A 302 1.91 7.30 5.78
CA GLN A 302 3.18 6.95 5.17
C GLN A 302 3.10 5.71 4.26
N PRO A 303 2.58 4.55 4.71
CA PRO A 303 2.17 3.51 3.77
C PRO A 303 0.84 2.83 4.11
N SER A 304 0.36 2.02 3.17
CA SER A 304 -0.52 0.90 3.50
C SER A 304 0.30 -0.27 4.04
N ALA A 305 -0.13 -0.86 5.16
CA ALA A 305 0.49 -2.05 5.76
C ALA A 305 -0.55 -3.14 6.03
N GLY A 306 -0.15 -4.41 5.92
CA GLY A 306 -1.07 -5.53 6.03
C GLY A 306 -0.42 -6.89 6.16
N SER A 307 -1.24 -7.93 6.21
CA SER A 307 -0.81 -9.32 6.39
C SER A 307 -1.27 -10.21 5.23
N TRP A 308 -0.42 -11.14 4.79
CA TRP A 308 -0.77 -12.12 3.77
C TRP A 308 -1.89 -13.05 4.25
N ALA A 309 -2.70 -13.60 3.33
CA ALA A 309 -3.76 -14.54 3.65
C ALA A 309 -3.25 -15.78 4.39
N SER A 310 -2.03 -16.24 4.06
CA SER A 310 -1.33 -17.32 4.76
C SER A 310 -0.95 -17.02 6.21
N SER A 311 -0.90 -15.73 6.58
CA SER A 311 -0.60 -15.25 7.94
C SER A 311 -1.85 -14.82 8.72
N LEU A 312 -3.01 -14.78 8.07
CA LEU A 312 -4.30 -14.58 8.75
C LEU A 312 -4.57 -15.82 9.60
N ARG A 313 -4.52 -15.67 10.93
CA ARG A 313 -5.05 -16.71 11.81
C ARG A 313 -6.53 -16.89 11.47
N PRO A 314 -7.05 -18.14 11.45
CA PRO A 314 -8.48 -18.35 11.34
C PRO A 314 -9.18 -17.49 12.39
N SER A 315 -10.22 -16.76 11.98
CA SER A 315 -11.14 -16.13 12.93
C SER A 315 -11.57 -17.20 13.93
N PRO A 316 -11.46 -16.98 15.25
CA PRO A 316 -11.92 -17.95 16.25
C PRO A 316 -13.46 -18.06 16.30
N TYR A 317 -14.18 -17.34 15.43
CA TYR A 317 -15.64 -17.42 15.35
C TYR A 317 -16.09 -18.00 14.01
N PRO A 318 -16.99 -19.01 14.05
CA PRO A 318 -17.55 -19.69 12.88
C PRO A 318 -18.41 -18.78 12.02
#